data_AF-A0A6L7YRR1-F1
#
_entry.id   AF-A0A6L7YRR1-F1
#
_cell.length_a   1.000
_cell.length_b   1.000
_cell.length_c   1.000
_cell.angle_alpha   90.00
_cell.angle_beta   90.00
_cell.angle_gamma   90.00
#
_symmetry.space_group_name_H-M   'P 1'
#
loop_
_entity.id
_entity.type
_entity.pdbx_description
1 polymer ?
#
loop_
_entity_poly.entity_id
_entity_poly.type
_entity_poly.pdbx_seq_one_letter_code
_entity_poly.pdbx_strand_id
1 'polypeptide(L)' 'MMLEMGFQIISCPICGDPTAITLPYDDAAYIVTEMPYLEIDPDGWHEDIEERITCPGGHTFYVYAY' A
#
# COMPACT_ATOMS: atom_id res chain seq x y z
N MET A 1 -12.60 16.93 -1.37
CA MET A 1 -13.37 15.67 -1.22
C MET A 1 -12.87 15.01 0.06
N MET A 2 -13.72 14.37 0.86
CA MET A 2 -13.27 13.60 2.03
C MET A 2 -12.93 12.19 1.56
N LEU A 3 -11.71 11.71 1.83
CA LEU A 3 -11.29 10.33 1.59
C LEU A 3 -12.05 9.43 2.57
N GLU A 4 -12.85 8.49 2.05
CA GLU A 4 -13.39 7.42 2.89
C GLU A 4 -12.24 6.47 3.25
N MET A 5 -12.15 5.98 4.48
CA MET A 5 -11.10 5.02 4.86
C MET A 5 -11.69 3.61 4.86
N GLY A 6 -11.01 2.68 4.19
CA GLY A 6 -11.43 1.28 4.08
C GLY A 6 -10.43 0.32 4.68
N PHE A 7 -10.95 -0.81 5.17
CA PHE A 7 -10.16 -1.90 5.72
C PHE A 7 -9.88 -2.94 4.63
N GLN A 8 -8.61 -3.30 4.42
CA GLN A 8 -8.21 -4.34 3.48
C GLN A 8 -7.26 -5.34 4.12
N ILE A 9 -7.29 -6.58 3.62
CA ILE A 9 -6.32 -7.63 3.99
C ILE A 9 -5.48 -7.91 2.75
N ILE A 10 -4.19 -7.61 2.85
CA ILE A 10 -3.20 -7.89 1.80
C ILE A 10 -2.21 -8.96 2.27
N SER A 11 -1.65 -9.70 1.33
CA SER A 11 -0.62 -10.69 1.65
C SER A 11 0.75 -10.00 1.69
N CYS A 12 1.54 -10.26 2.73
CA CYS A 12 2.92 -9.78 2.79
C CYS A 12 3.71 -10.32 1.58
N PRO A 13 4.40 -9.47 0.80
CA PRO A 13 5.14 -9.92 -0.38
C PRO A 13 6.35 -10.80 -0.03
N ILE A 14 6.82 -10.77 1.22
CA ILE A 14 8.02 -11.48 1.67
C ILE A 14 7.68 -12.88 2.21
N CYS A 15 6.75 -12.98 3.16
CA CYS A 15 6.40 -14.25 3.82
C CYS A 15 5.02 -14.81 3.46
N GLY A 16 4.16 -14.03 2.80
CA GLY A 16 2.78 -14.42 2.46
C GLY A 16 1.77 -14.26 3.60
N ASP A 17 2.18 -13.79 4.79
CA ASP A 17 1.26 -13.63 5.91
C ASP A 17 0.16 -12.59 5.60
N PRO A 18 -1.10 -12.88 5.95
CA PRO A 18 -2.19 -11.92 5.80
C PRO A 18 -1.98 -10.75 6.77
N THR A 19 -1.96 -9.54 6.21
CA THR A 19 -1.73 -8.30 6.95
C THR A 19 -2.90 -7.35 6.73
N ALA A 20 -3.52 -6.94 7.82
CA ALA A 20 -4.61 -5.97 7.81
C ALA A 20 -4.05 -4.55 7.72
N ILE A 21 -4.58 -3.76 6.80
CA ILE A 21 -4.18 -2.37 6.57
C ILE A 21 -5.41 -1.48 6.39
N THR A 22 -5.25 -0.19 6.71
CA THR A 22 -6.27 0.83 6.46
C THR A 22 -5.76 1.71 5.36
N LEU A 23 -6.48 1.77 4.24
CA LEU A 23 -6.11 2.61 3.11
C LEU A 23 -7.27 3.54 2.78
N PRO A 24 -6.99 4.72 2.20
CA PRO A 24 -8.04 5.55 1.64
C PRO A 24 -8.76 4.77 0.54
N TYR A 25 -10.06 4.60 0.74
CA TYR A 25 -11.05 4.03 -0.16
C TYR A 25 -11.37 5.09 -1.22
N ASP A 26 -10.50 5.16 -2.20
CA ASP A 26 -10.86 5.65 -3.53
C ASP A 26 -10.62 4.48 -4.49
N ASP A 27 -11.11 4.52 -5.72
CA ASP A 27 -10.87 3.51 -6.77
C ASP A 27 -9.37 3.41 -7.19
N ALA A 28 -8.46 3.78 -6.29
CA ALA A 28 -7.02 3.69 -6.40
C ALA A 28 -6.61 2.23 -6.47
N ALA A 29 -5.71 1.95 -7.41
CA ALA A 29 -5.02 0.70 -7.44
C ALA A 29 -3.77 0.80 -6.56
N TYR A 30 -3.34 -0.33 -5.99
CA TYR A 30 -2.24 -0.35 -5.03
C TYR A 30 -1.08 -1.20 -5.53
N ILE A 31 0.14 -0.73 -5.29
CA ILE A 31 1.37 -1.49 -5.51
C ILE A 31 1.93 -1.87 -4.15
N VAL A 32 2.11 -3.17 -3.92
CA VAL A 32 2.69 -3.72 -2.69
C VAL A 32 4.09 -4.22 -3.00
N THR A 33 5.11 -3.71 -2.31
CA THR A 33 6.51 -4.02 -2.60
C THR A 33 7.38 -4.01 -1.34
N GLU A 34 8.51 -4.72 -1.36
CA GLU A 34 9.54 -4.63 -0.32
C GLU A 34 10.47 -3.42 -0.47
N MET A 35 10.39 -2.74 -1.63
CA MET A 35 11.25 -1.60 -1.95
C MET A 35 10.69 -0.32 -1.30
N PRO A 36 11.51 0.46 -0.58
CA PRO A 36 11.10 1.69 0.09
C PRO A 36 10.92 2.88 -0.87
N TYR A 37 11.25 2.71 -2.15
CA TYR A 37 11.12 3.73 -3.16
C TYR A 37 10.71 3.09 -4.48
N LEU A 38 9.71 3.67 -5.13
CA LEU A 38 9.21 3.23 -6.42
C LEU A 38 9.04 4.46 -7.31
N GLU A 39 9.67 4.46 -8.48
CA GLU A 39 9.37 5.44 -9.53
C GLU A 39 8.15 4.95 -10.29
N ILE A 40 6.98 5.55 -9.99
CA ILE A 40 5.76 5.35 -10.76
C ILE A 40 5.72 6.44 -11.84
N ASP A 41 5.53 6.06 -13.10
CA ASP A 41 5.55 7.00 -14.23
C ASP A 41 4.45 8.08 -14.07
N PRO A 42 4.80 9.37 -13.94
CA PRO A 42 3.90 10.43 -13.47
C PRO A 42 2.96 11.03 -14.54
N ASP A 43 2.75 10.36 -15.68
CA ASP A 43 1.81 10.83 -16.73
C ASP A 43 0.34 10.93 -16.24
N GLY A 44 0.04 10.47 -15.02
CA GLY A 44 -1.13 10.86 -14.24
C GLY A 44 -0.70 11.34 -12.86
N TRP A 45 -1.06 12.58 -12.49
CA TRP A 45 -0.87 13.08 -11.12
C TRP A 45 -1.69 12.24 -10.14
N HIS A 46 -1.03 11.34 -9.42
CA HIS A 46 -1.60 10.68 -8.25
C HIS A 46 -0.72 11.03 -7.06
N GLU A 47 -1.32 11.50 -5.96
CA GLU A 47 -0.61 11.73 -4.72
C GLU A 47 -0.18 10.35 -4.19
N ASP A 48 1.10 10.02 -4.36
CA ASP A 48 1.67 8.76 -3.88
C ASP A 48 1.55 8.70 -2.36
N ILE A 49 0.53 8.01 -1.85
CA ILE A 49 0.43 7.68 -0.43
C ILE A 49 1.32 6.46 -0.21
N GLU A 50 2.53 6.70 0.30
CA GLU A 50 3.42 5.65 0.79
C GLU A 50 3.06 5.30 2.23
N GLU A 51 2.59 4.06 2.44
CA GLU A 51 2.47 3.49 3.78
C GLU A 51 3.49 2.38 4.03
N ARG A 52 4.24 2.51 5.13
CA ARG A 52 5.14 1.48 5.63
C ARG A 52 4.39 0.54 6.58
N ILE A 53 4.28 -0.72 6.20
CA ILE A 53 3.53 -1.75 6.93
C ILE A 53 4.49 -2.82 7.46
N THR A 54 4.21 -3.35 8.66
CA THR A 54 4.92 -4.51 9.22
C THR A 54 3.94 -5.66 9.41
N CYS A 55 4.20 -6.80 8.77
CA CYS A 55 3.35 -7.98 8.92
C CYS A 55 3.55 -8.65 10.31
N PRO A 56 2.62 -9.53 10.74
CA PRO A 56 2.77 -10.28 11.98
C PRO A 56 4.06 -11.11 12.08
N GLY A 57 4.57 -11.60 10.94
CA GLY A 57 5.86 -12.29 10.85
C GLY A 57 7.10 -11.38 11.04
N GLY A 58 6.91 -10.07 11.16
CA GLY A 58 7.98 -9.10 11.44
C GLY A 58 8.66 -8.50 10.20
N HIS A 59 8.16 -8.80 9.00
CA HIS A 59 8.69 -8.22 7.75
C HIS A 59 8.06 -6.86 7.46
N THR A 60 8.88 -5.90 7.05
CA THR A 60 8.43 -4.58 6.60
C THR A 60 8.23 -4.58 5.07
N PHE A 61 7.14 -4.00 4.59
CA PHE A 61 6.88 -3.74 3.18
C PHE A 61 6.13 -2.40 3.02
N TYR A 62 5.98 -1.96 1.78
CA TYR A 62 5.46 -0.65 1.42
C TYR A 62 4.25 -0.80 0.50
N VAL A 63 3.28 0.09 0.68
CA VAL A 63 2.07 0.16 -0.16
C VAL A 63 2.01 1.55 -0.76
N TYR A 64 1.90 1.62 -2.09
CA TYR A 64 1.74 2.85 -2.86
C TYR A 64 0.36 2.86 -3.51
N ALA A 65 -0.40 3.94 -3.31
CA ALA A 65 -1.68 4.16 -4.00
C ALA A 65 -1.46 4.98 -5.28
N TYR A 66 -2.06 4.53 -6.39
CA TYR A 66 -2.09 5.22 -7.69
C TYR A 66 -3.50 5.25 -8.26
#